data_AF-A0A9K3CMV8-F1
#
_entry.id   AF-A0A9K3CMV8-F1
#
_cell.length_a   1.000
_cell.length_b   1.000
_cell.length_c   1.000
_cell.angle_alpha   90.00
_cell.angle_beta   90.00
_cell.angle_gamma   90.00
#
_symmetry.space_group_name_H-M   'P 1'
#
loop_
_entity.id
_entity.type
_entity.pdbx_description
1 polymer ?
#
loop_
_entity_poly.entity_id
_entity_poly.type
_entity_poly.pdbx_seq_one_letter_code
_entity_poly.pdbx_strand_id
1 'polypeptide(L)'
;MDDKPRVDPKTQGDLASLQRRVRMLQNDRRAYMLQTEKELRKQSIIMARLREENETLREQYEGELRQAQSGLSQAANRKFQELDELRNQLEGELADSQAAVAKLGKVHTGALKSFQEVRLEAEAATLEAQLQEMRAVYQLNTEKLEYNYRLLAERDVECNGIMQHQKRKISRYQNHLSTLISKYNAQNSSLRAKNEALSDQYRRTAALFQDLQKKFKHFERADTARYRDLWDLHENRIAAELRRVIAADKFIAEEILHISWMPPQVPEFEPRAVPTEEEEAEADKQTRADPLENCKAGPERAVRLLGDLVREGSFLSEPQLLEALDGDETLPEKEAEGEAAEKPAAAKEGEEKGPIQTKALLYSLGILSPADLDRLLAAVSVDGMCDELVPRQDLLPALRKFAQEQRTLGGDGEMPGAGGQTQSASAWGRTERQSRAFWDRLARVVPEERVLAWKSLEVLLLSYHETLRRRSELVDGNEAIASENEELRALLTQYAQAAQVDVAAEPVEEERQFAAQTRQYDRRLA
;
A
#
# COMPACT_ATOMS: atom_id res chain seq x y z
N MET A 1 187.17 125.18 25.67
CA MET A 1 187.53 126.40 26.40
C MET A 1 187.15 126.23 27.86
N ASP A 2 188.01 126.55 28.82
CA ASP A 2 189.44 126.90 28.70
C ASP A 2 190.22 126.45 29.94
N ASP A 3 191.52 126.13 29.83
CA ASP A 3 192.61 127.11 30.00
C ASP A 3 193.97 126.74 29.29
N LYS A 4 194.54 127.62 28.41
CA LYS A 4 195.99 127.81 27.93
C LYS A 4 196.61 126.95 26.72
N PRO A 5 197.88 127.15 26.19
CA PRO A 5 198.42 128.01 25.05
C PRO A 5 199.33 127.27 23.95
N ARG A 6 200.23 127.74 22.99
CA ARG A 6 200.78 129.02 22.38
C ARG A 6 201.33 128.94 20.86
N VAL A 7 202.42 129.66 20.41
CA VAL A 7 202.69 130.31 19.02
C VAL A 7 204.20 130.64 18.64
N ASP A 8 204.63 130.95 17.33
CA ASP A 8 205.62 132.02 16.77
C ASP A 8 206.04 132.13 15.18
N PRO A 9 207.29 132.41 14.58
CA PRO A 9 207.54 133.46 13.49
C PRO A 9 208.62 133.32 12.28
N LYS A 10 208.78 134.36 11.36
CA LYS A 10 209.97 134.88 10.53
C LYS A 10 210.30 134.57 8.98
N THR A 11 211.18 135.35 8.25
CA THR A 11 211.41 135.42 6.72
C THR A 11 212.69 136.15 6.08
N GLN A 12 213.14 135.84 4.82
CA GLN A 12 213.49 136.77 3.66
C GLN A 12 213.95 136.02 2.36
N GLY A 13 213.41 136.31 1.15
CA GLY A 13 213.99 135.90 -0.16
C GLY A 13 213.03 135.53 -1.33
N ASP A 14 211.79 135.18 -1.05
CA ASP A 14 210.95 134.32 -1.92
C ASP A 14 210.17 134.95 -3.11
N LEU A 15 210.52 136.14 -3.60
CA LEU A 15 209.69 136.86 -4.58
C LEU A 15 209.43 136.07 -5.89
N ALA A 16 210.44 135.32 -6.37
CA ALA A 16 210.32 134.49 -7.57
C ALA A 16 209.63 133.12 -7.33
N SER A 17 209.58 132.63 -6.10
CA SER A 17 208.87 131.38 -5.77
C SER A 17 207.36 131.62 -5.59
N LEU A 18 206.99 132.79 -5.07
CA LEU A 18 205.60 133.26 -4.91
C LEU A 18 204.78 133.17 -6.21
N GLN A 19 205.32 133.61 -7.36
CA GLN A 19 204.59 133.52 -8.64
C GLN A 19 204.35 132.06 -9.09
N ARG A 20 205.24 131.12 -8.77
CA ARG A 20 205.02 129.68 -9.03
C ARG A 20 203.96 129.11 -8.07
N ARG A 21 204.02 129.51 -6.80
CA ARG A 21 203.14 129.07 -5.71
C ARG A 21 201.68 129.51 -5.90
N VAL A 22 201.42 130.68 -6.47
CA VAL A 22 200.04 131.10 -6.83
C VAL A 22 199.42 130.19 -7.91
N ARG A 23 200.19 129.73 -8.91
CA ARG A 23 199.68 128.81 -9.94
C ARG A 23 199.39 127.41 -9.39
N MET A 24 200.20 126.90 -8.46
CA MET A 24 199.91 125.65 -7.73
C MET A 24 198.55 125.75 -7.01
N LEU A 25 198.39 126.76 -6.15
CA LEU A 25 197.18 126.93 -5.33
C LEU A 25 195.88 127.08 -6.15
N GLN A 26 195.95 127.58 -7.38
CA GLN A 26 194.80 127.63 -8.29
C GLN A 26 194.45 126.26 -8.91
N ASN A 27 195.43 125.41 -9.16
CA ASN A 27 195.19 124.02 -9.60
C ASN A 27 194.69 123.15 -8.45
N ASP A 28 195.30 123.27 -7.26
CA ASP A 28 194.92 122.51 -6.06
C ASP A 28 193.45 122.80 -5.67
N ARG A 29 193.02 124.07 -5.76
CA ARG A 29 191.62 124.46 -5.53
C ARG A 29 190.63 123.83 -6.53
N ARG A 30 191.05 123.54 -7.77
CA ARG A 30 190.21 122.84 -8.76
C ARG A 30 190.11 121.34 -8.45
N ALA A 31 191.21 120.72 -8.02
CA ALA A 31 191.22 119.30 -7.62
C ALA A 31 190.26 119.04 -6.44
N TYR A 32 190.29 119.91 -5.42
CA TYR A 32 189.45 119.78 -4.22
C TYR A 32 187.94 119.82 -4.53
N MET A 33 187.49 120.77 -5.37
CA MET A 33 186.08 120.88 -5.76
C MET A 33 185.58 119.61 -6.47
N LEU A 34 186.37 119.08 -7.41
CA LEU A 34 186.04 117.85 -8.15
C LEU A 34 185.96 116.62 -7.23
N GLN A 35 186.71 116.62 -6.13
CA GLN A 35 186.65 115.56 -5.12
C GLN A 35 185.38 115.67 -4.26
N THR A 36 184.96 116.89 -3.88
CA THR A 36 183.69 117.09 -3.14
C THR A 36 182.44 116.72 -3.95
N GLU A 37 182.41 116.98 -5.26
CA GLU A 37 181.31 116.51 -6.12
C GLU A 37 181.23 114.98 -6.21
N LYS A 38 182.38 114.29 -6.22
CA LYS A 38 182.43 112.83 -6.29
C LYS A 38 181.90 112.17 -5.01
N GLU A 39 182.11 112.76 -3.83
CA GLU A 39 181.52 112.26 -2.59
C GLU A 39 180.00 112.45 -2.54
N LEU A 40 179.50 113.64 -2.91
CA LEU A 40 178.05 113.90 -2.93
C LEU A 40 177.29 112.94 -3.86
N ARG A 41 177.85 112.61 -5.03
CA ARG A 41 177.25 111.66 -5.98
C ARG A 41 177.25 110.21 -5.48
N LYS A 42 178.20 109.80 -4.62
CA LYS A 42 178.15 108.47 -3.96
C LYS A 42 177.01 108.41 -2.94
N GLN A 43 176.89 109.44 -2.11
CA GLN A 43 175.91 109.49 -1.03
C GLN A 43 174.46 109.51 -1.56
N SER A 44 174.19 110.19 -2.69
CA SER A 44 172.86 110.18 -3.31
C SER A 44 172.43 108.80 -3.81
N ILE A 45 173.34 107.99 -4.35
CA ILE A 45 173.03 106.66 -4.90
C ILE A 45 172.65 105.68 -3.78
N ILE A 46 173.37 105.70 -2.65
CA ILE A 46 173.09 104.84 -1.48
C ILE A 46 171.70 105.17 -0.91
N MET A 47 171.35 106.45 -0.82
CA MET A 47 170.05 106.90 -0.32
C MET A 47 168.88 106.64 -1.28
N ALA A 48 169.12 106.32 -2.56
CA ALA A 48 168.08 105.84 -3.46
C ALA A 48 167.77 104.36 -3.17
N ARG A 49 168.80 103.51 -3.18
CA ARG A 49 168.69 102.06 -3.00
C ARG A 49 168.01 101.65 -1.68
N LEU A 50 168.34 102.33 -0.59
CA LEU A 50 167.73 102.07 0.73
C LEU A 50 166.22 102.39 0.80
N ARG A 51 165.66 103.17 -0.14
CA ARG A 51 164.20 103.39 -0.23
C ARG A 51 163.52 102.24 -0.96
N GLU A 52 164.10 101.84 -2.09
CA GLU A 52 163.65 100.73 -2.94
C GLU A 52 163.60 99.40 -2.17
N GLU A 53 164.62 99.14 -1.33
CA GLU A 53 164.68 97.99 -0.41
C GLU A 53 163.65 98.07 0.74
N ASN A 54 163.15 99.26 1.11
CA ASN A 54 162.12 99.44 2.14
C ASN A 54 160.68 99.37 1.59
N GLU A 55 160.46 99.70 0.32
CA GLU A 55 159.15 99.58 -0.32
C GLU A 55 158.85 98.12 -0.68
N THR A 56 159.80 97.42 -1.29
CA THR A 56 159.67 96.00 -1.65
C THR A 56 159.39 95.07 -0.45
N LEU A 57 160.00 95.33 0.72
CA LEU A 57 159.71 94.57 1.94
C LEU A 57 158.27 94.79 2.47
N ARG A 58 157.67 95.97 2.25
CA ARG A 58 156.29 96.26 2.69
C ARG A 58 155.26 95.51 1.84
N GLU A 59 155.45 95.50 0.52
CA GLU A 59 154.57 94.78 -0.40
C GLU A 59 154.54 93.27 -0.11
N GLN A 60 155.69 92.69 0.27
CA GLN A 60 155.79 91.28 0.66
C GLN A 60 154.93 90.96 1.90
N TYR A 61 155.06 91.73 2.99
CA TYR A 61 154.25 91.51 4.20
C TYR A 61 152.75 91.72 3.98
N GLU A 62 152.33 92.68 3.16
CA GLU A 62 150.91 92.81 2.81
C GLU A 62 150.40 91.64 1.94
N GLY A 63 151.26 91.08 1.08
CA GLY A 63 150.92 89.92 0.24
C GLY A 63 150.62 88.67 1.06
N GLU A 64 151.50 88.33 2.01
CA GLU A 64 151.32 87.17 2.89
C GLU A 64 150.05 87.28 3.75
N LEU A 65 149.78 88.47 4.31
CA LEU A 65 148.60 88.70 5.15
C LEU A 65 147.28 88.51 4.38
N ARG A 66 147.22 88.96 3.11
CA ARG A 66 146.04 88.78 2.24
C ARG A 66 145.79 87.31 1.90
N GLN A 67 146.85 86.53 1.66
CA GLN A 67 146.71 85.09 1.39
C GLN A 67 146.13 84.34 2.60
N ALA A 68 146.66 84.59 3.80
CA ALA A 68 146.20 83.94 5.03
C ALA A 68 144.70 84.19 5.32
N GLN A 69 144.22 85.42 5.11
CA GLN A 69 142.81 85.77 5.30
C GLN A 69 141.88 85.05 4.31
N SER A 70 142.31 84.87 3.06
CA SER A 70 141.49 84.23 2.02
C SER A 70 141.23 82.74 2.29
N GLY A 71 142.23 82.01 2.81
CA GLY A 71 142.12 80.57 3.06
C GLY A 71 141.13 80.22 4.18
N LEU A 72 141.11 80.99 5.27
CA LEU A 72 140.18 80.79 6.38
C LEU A 72 138.71 81.00 5.97
N SER A 73 138.43 82.02 5.16
CA SER A 73 137.08 82.30 4.67
C SER A 73 136.55 81.16 3.77
N GLN A 74 137.38 80.63 2.87
CA GLN A 74 136.98 79.51 2.00
C GLN A 74 136.72 78.21 2.78
N ALA A 75 137.48 77.95 3.85
CA ALA A 75 137.27 76.78 4.69
C ALA A 75 135.95 76.84 5.47
N ALA A 76 135.59 78.01 6.01
CA ALA A 76 134.34 78.21 6.75
C ALA A 76 133.10 78.02 5.86
N ASN A 77 133.11 78.60 4.65
CA ASN A 77 131.96 78.55 3.75
C ASN A 77 131.62 77.13 3.29
N ARG A 78 132.63 76.29 2.99
CA ARG A 78 132.42 74.88 2.61
C ARG A 78 131.74 74.09 3.74
N LYS A 79 132.16 74.30 4.99
CA LYS A 79 131.57 73.64 6.16
C LYS A 79 130.11 74.02 6.42
N PHE A 80 129.70 75.24 6.07
CA PHE A 80 128.29 75.64 6.13
C PHE A 80 127.45 74.96 5.04
N GLN A 81 127.95 74.91 3.81
CA GLN A 81 127.25 74.27 2.68
C GLN A 81 127.01 72.77 2.93
N GLU A 82 128.01 72.03 3.40
CA GLU A 82 127.89 70.63 3.79
C GLU A 82 126.77 70.38 4.83
N LEU A 83 126.55 71.32 5.76
CA LEU A 83 125.56 71.19 6.83
C LEU A 83 124.14 71.55 6.38
N ASP A 84 123.96 72.61 5.57
CA ASP A 84 122.65 72.94 5.01
C ASP A 84 122.19 71.90 3.99
N GLU A 85 123.09 71.30 3.19
CA GLU A 85 122.74 70.19 2.29
C GLU A 85 122.23 68.96 3.06
N LEU A 86 122.94 68.55 4.12
CA LEU A 86 122.51 67.45 5.00
C LEU A 86 121.18 67.76 5.72
N ARG A 87 120.97 69.00 6.16
CA ARG A 87 119.71 69.41 6.80
C ARG A 87 118.52 69.33 5.83
N ASN A 88 118.68 69.86 4.61
CA ASN A 88 117.61 69.85 3.61
C ASN A 88 117.26 68.42 3.14
N GLN A 89 118.24 67.50 3.09
CA GLN A 89 118.00 66.08 2.82
C GLN A 89 117.12 65.45 3.91
N LEU A 90 117.48 65.64 5.19
CA LEU A 90 116.73 65.08 6.32
C LEU A 90 115.32 65.67 6.46
N GLU A 91 115.14 66.97 6.22
CA GLU A 91 113.81 67.60 6.22
C GLU A 91 112.94 67.11 5.04
N GLY A 92 113.54 66.82 3.88
CA GLY A 92 112.87 66.18 2.74
C GLY A 92 112.40 64.76 3.04
N GLU A 93 113.28 63.88 3.53
CA GLU A 93 112.94 62.49 3.89
C GLU A 93 111.84 62.42 4.97
N LEU A 94 111.86 63.35 5.94
CA LEU A 94 110.83 63.44 6.96
C LEU A 94 109.48 63.89 6.36
N ALA A 95 109.48 64.84 5.42
CA ALA A 95 108.27 65.30 4.75
C ALA A 95 107.66 64.21 3.85
N ASP A 96 108.47 63.50 3.06
CA ASP A 96 108.00 62.43 2.16
C ASP A 96 107.49 61.21 2.94
N SER A 97 108.16 60.82 4.03
CA SER A 97 107.68 59.73 4.89
C SER A 97 106.37 60.08 5.61
N GLN A 98 106.21 61.30 6.12
CA GLN A 98 104.93 61.78 6.67
C GLN A 98 103.83 61.84 5.59
N ALA A 99 104.15 62.31 4.38
CA ALA A 99 103.21 62.34 3.26
C ALA A 99 102.79 60.92 2.81
N ALA A 100 103.71 59.96 2.82
CA ALA A 100 103.42 58.55 2.54
C ALA A 100 102.49 57.94 3.59
N VAL A 101 102.76 58.14 4.89
CA VAL A 101 101.89 57.69 5.99
C VAL A 101 100.50 58.33 5.92
N ALA A 102 100.41 59.63 5.64
CA ALA A 102 99.13 60.32 5.48
C ALA A 102 98.33 59.85 4.25
N LYS A 103 98.99 59.52 3.14
CA LYS A 103 98.37 58.91 1.95
C LYS A 103 97.87 57.49 2.27
N LEU A 104 98.71 56.64 2.89
CA LEU A 104 98.34 55.28 3.29
C LEU A 104 97.17 55.27 4.29
N GLY A 105 97.19 56.15 5.29
CA GLY A 105 96.09 56.29 6.25
C GLY A 105 94.76 56.67 5.59
N LYS A 106 94.77 57.62 4.64
CA LYS A 106 93.58 58.02 3.88
C LYS A 106 93.10 56.92 2.92
N VAL A 107 94.01 56.24 2.22
CA VAL A 107 93.67 55.12 1.32
C VAL A 107 93.12 53.93 2.11
N HIS A 108 93.73 53.56 3.24
CA HIS A 108 93.28 52.43 4.04
C HIS A 108 91.96 52.72 4.77
N THR A 109 91.79 53.90 5.39
CA THR A 109 90.51 54.26 6.02
C THR A 109 89.40 54.52 5.00
N GLY A 110 89.73 55.02 3.81
CA GLY A 110 88.79 55.12 2.68
C GLY A 110 88.36 53.75 2.16
N ALA A 111 89.32 52.86 1.88
CA ALA A 111 89.05 51.51 1.38
C ALA A 111 88.33 50.62 2.40
N LEU A 112 88.63 50.76 3.70
CA LEU A 112 87.92 50.02 4.75
C LEU A 112 86.46 50.50 4.86
N LYS A 113 86.22 51.81 4.74
CA LYS A 113 84.86 52.38 4.71
C LYS A 113 84.11 51.95 3.45
N SER A 114 84.69 52.11 2.26
CA SER A 114 84.03 51.70 1.02
C SER A 114 83.79 50.19 0.96
N PHE A 115 84.65 49.37 1.57
CA PHE A 115 84.41 47.94 1.72
C PHE A 115 83.25 47.66 2.69
N GLN A 116 83.16 48.38 3.82
CA GLN A 116 82.03 48.26 4.75
C GLN A 116 80.72 48.77 4.15
N GLU A 117 80.75 49.89 3.42
CA GLU A 117 79.62 50.46 2.67
C GLU A 117 79.12 49.46 1.63
N VAL A 118 79.99 48.97 0.72
CA VAL A 118 79.61 47.96 -0.29
C VAL A 118 79.12 46.65 0.35
N ARG A 119 79.66 46.24 1.51
CA ARG A 119 79.18 45.02 2.19
C ARG A 119 77.82 45.24 2.86
N LEU A 120 77.58 46.40 3.45
CA LEU A 120 76.27 46.77 4.02
C LEU A 120 75.22 47.02 2.93
N GLU A 121 75.61 47.56 1.77
CA GLU A 121 74.76 47.68 0.58
C GLU A 121 74.41 46.29 0.01
N ALA A 122 75.34 45.34 0.00
CA ALA A 122 75.07 43.95 -0.40
C ALA A 122 74.18 43.21 0.63
N GLU A 123 74.40 43.41 1.92
CA GLU A 123 73.54 42.88 3.00
C GLU A 123 72.13 43.50 2.93
N ALA A 124 72.01 44.81 2.65
CA ALA A 124 70.74 45.48 2.44
C ALA A 124 70.03 44.98 1.17
N ALA A 125 70.71 44.90 0.03
CA ALA A 125 70.14 44.43 -1.23
C ALA A 125 69.67 42.96 -1.17
N THR A 126 70.38 42.10 -0.42
CA THR A 126 69.94 40.71 -0.20
C THR A 126 68.75 40.63 0.75
N LEU A 127 68.66 41.47 1.79
CA LEU A 127 67.47 41.59 2.63
C LEU A 127 66.27 42.17 1.85
N GLU A 128 66.48 43.15 0.98
CA GLU A 128 65.44 43.68 0.10
C GLU A 128 64.94 42.64 -0.90
N ALA A 129 65.84 41.84 -1.49
CA ALA A 129 65.47 40.73 -2.36
C ALA A 129 64.62 39.67 -1.63
N GLN A 130 65.04 39.26 -0.41
CA GLN A 130 64.26 38.35 0.43
C GLN A 130 62.90 38.93 0.83
N LEU A 131 62.81 40.23 1.12
CA LEU A 131 61.55 40.91 1.40
C LEU A 131 60.64 40.98 0.16
N GLN A 132 61.19 41.13 -1.04
CA GLN A 132 60.41 41.08 -2.29
C GLN A 132 59.94 39.65 -2.60
N GLU A 133 60.78 38.64 -2.42
CA GLU A 133 60.41 37.22 -2.57
C GLU A 133 59.30 36.84 -1.59
N MET A 134 59.45 37.16 -0.29
CA MET A 134 58.42 36.91 0.71
C MET A 134 57.11 37.65 0.41
N ARG A 135 57.17 38.89 -0.10
CA ARG A 135 55.97 39.63 -0.55
C ARG A 135 55.27 38.91 -1.71
N ALA A 136 56.01 38.44 -2.71
CA ALA A 136 55.46 37.70 -3.85
C ALA A 136 54.85 36.35 -3.42
N VAL A 137 55.50 35.63 -2.50
CA VAL A 137 54.98 34.38 -1.90
C VAL A 137 53.70 34.66 -1.09
N TYR A 138 53.66 35.73 -0.30
CA TYR A 138 52.43 36.10 0.41
C TYR A 138 51.31 36.53 -0.54
N GLN A 139 51.57 37.33 -1.57
CA GLN A 139 50.58 37.71 -2.59
C GLN A 139 49.97 36.48 -3.28
N LEU A 140 50.82 35.57 -3.78
CA LEU A 140 50.38 34.33 -4.41
C LEU A 140 49.59 33.43 -3.43
N ASN A 141 49.95 33.42 -2.14
CA ASN A 141 49.21 32.66 -1.14
C ASN A 141 47.88 33.34 -0.75
N THR A 142 47.78 34.67 -0.75
CA THR A 142 46.48 35.37 -0.62
C THR A 142 45.58 35.11 -1.83
N GLU A 143 46.10 35.14 -3.06
CA GLU A 143 45.33 34.80 -4.26
C GLU A 143 44.82 33.35 -4.24
N LYS A 144 45.65 32.39 -3.79
CA LYS A 144 45.24 30.99 -3.59
C LYS A 144 44.18 30.84 -2.51
N LEU A 145 44.29 31.58 -1.40
CA LEU A 145 43.29 31.57 -0.33
C LEU A 145 41.96 32.19 -0.79
N GLU A 146 42.01 33.30 -1.53
CA GLU A 146 40.82 33.90 -2.14
C GLU A 146 40.18 32.97 -3.17
N TYR A 147 40.97 32.31 -4.03
CA TYR A 147 40.46 31.33 -4.99
C TYR A 147 39.79 30.14 -4.29
N ASN A 148 40.45 29.56 -3.29
CA ASN A 148 39.88 28.46 -2.50
C ASN A 148 38.60 28.90 -1.79
N TYR A 149 38.56 30.11 -1.22
CA TYR A 149 37.37 30.66 -0.57
C TYR A 149 36.21 30.88 -1.57
N ARG A 150 36.49 31.46 -2.75
CA ARG A 150 35.50 31.62 -3.83
C ARG A 150 34.93 30.26 -4.27
N LEU A 151 35.80 29.28 -4.52
CA LEU A 151 35.41 27.93 -4.94
C LEU A 151 34.62 27.17 -3.87
N LEU A 152 34.91 27.37 -2.58
CA LEU A 152 34.08 26.86 -1.48
C LEU A 152 32.72 27.56 -1.45
N ALA A 153 32.68 28.89 -1.54
CA ALA A 153 31.43 29.65 -1.51
C ALA A 153 30.50 29.33 -2.70
N GLU A 154 31.06 29.13 -3.90
CA GLU A 154 30.32 28.67 -5.07
C GLU A 154 29.73 27.26 -4.83
N ARG A 155 30.54 26.33 -4.30
CA ARG A 155 30.05 24.98 -3.92
C ARG A 155 29.02 25.00 -2.81
N ASP A 156 29.14 25.87 -1.82
CA ASP A 156 28.13 26.02 -0.77
C ASP A 156 26.81 26.54 -1.35
N VAL A 157 26.84 27.44 -2.35
CA VAL A 157 25.65 27.88 -3.09
C VAL A 157 25.03 26.73 -3.90
N GLU A 158 25.84 25.95 -4.62
CA GLU A 158 25.38 24.76 -5.36
C GLU A 158 24.76 23.71 -4.42
N CYS A 159 25.45 23.34 -3.34
CA CYS A 159 24.98 22.39 -2.34
C CYS A 159 23.70 22.87 -1.64
N ASN A 160 23.58 24.16 -1.33
CA ASN A 160 22.33 24.74 -0.82
C ASN A 160 21.20 24.67 -1.87
N GLY A 161 21.49 24.93 -3.15
CA GLY A 161 20.52 24.78 -4.24
C GLY A 161 20.00 23.35 -4.38
N ILE A 162 20.92 22.37 -4.37
CA ILE A 162 20.61 20.94 -4.42
C ILE A 162 19.80 20.52 -3.17
N MET A 163 20.23 20.91 -1.97
CA MET A 163 19.52 20.63 -0.71
C MET A 163 18.10 21.22 -0.73
N GLN A 164 17.92 22.46 -1.21
CA GLN A 164 16.59 23.06 -1.35
C GLN A 164 15.72 22.33 -2.37
N HIS A 165 16.29 21.85 -3.48
CA HIS A 165 15.56 21.05 -4.46
C HIS A 165 15.12 19.71 -3.85
N GLN A 166 16.03 19.02 -3.16
CA GLN A 166 15.73 17.76 -2.47
C GLN A 166 14.67 17.95 -1.38
N LYS A 167 14.78 18.98 -0.53
CA LYS A 167 13.78 19.33 0.49
C LYS A 167 12.40 19.62 -0.12
N ARG A 168 12.34 20.34 -1.26
CA ARG A 168 11.12 20.55 -2.05
C ARG A 168 10.60 19.27 -2.74
N LYS A 169 11.45 18.28 -3.01
CA LYS A 169 11.04 16.95 -3.53
C LYS A 169 10.47 16.07 -2.41
N ILE A 170 11.13 16.01 -1.26
CA ILE A 170 10.69 15.31 -0.04
C ILE A 170 9.32 15.84 0.42
N SER A 171 9.15 17.16 0.53
CA SER A 171 7.87 17.76 0.96
C SER A 171 6.72 17.43 0.00
N ARG A 172 6.98 17.34 -1.32
CA ARG A 172 5.98 16.90 -2.30
C ARG A 172 5.58 15.43 -2.11
N TYR A 173 6.54 14.54 -1.86
CA TYR A 173 6.25 13.13 -1.58
C TYR A 173 5.53 12.95 -0.23
N GLN A 174 5.88 13.70 0.82
CA GLN A 174 5.18 13.69 2.11
C GLN A 174 3.71 14.13 1.96
N ASN A 175 3.46 15.22 1.23
CA ASN A 175 2.11 15.68 0.94
C ASN A 175 1.32 14.64 0.12
N HIS A 176 1.94 14.03 -0.89
CA HIS A 176 1.33 12.97 -1.69
C HIS A 176 1.00 11.72 -0.84
N LEU A 177 1.91 11.29 0.03
CA LEU A 177 1.72 10.18 0.96
C LEU A 177 0.55 10.44 1.92
N SER A 178 0.49 11.62 2.55
CA SER A 178 -0.64 11.99 3.43
C SER A 178 -1.97 12.03 2.69
N THR A 179 -1.96 12.46 1.42
CA THR A 179 -3.14 12.44 0.54
C THR A 179 -3.60 11.01 0.22
N LEU A 180 -2.66 10.09 -0.03
CA LEU A 180 -2.96 8.66 -0.22
C LEU A 180 -3.53 8.03 1.05
N ILE A 181 -2.90 8.27 2.21
CA ILE A 181 -3.35 7.77 3.52
C ILE A 181 -4.76 8.29 3.82
N SER A 182 -5.03 9.58 3.60
CA SER A 182 -6.37 10.16 3.80
C SER A 182 -7.42 9.52 2.88
N LYS A 183 -7.09 9.27 1.61
CA LYS A 183 -8.00 8.61 0.66
C LYS A 183 -8.26 7.16 1.04
N TYR A 184 -7.22 6.41 1.39
CA TYR A 184 -7.31 5.03 1.86
C TYR A 184 -8.18 4.92 3.12
N ASN A 185 -7.94 5.78 4.12
CA ASN A 185 -8.73 5.79 5.35
C ASN A 185 -10.21 6.12 5.09
N ALA A 186 -10.50 7.08 4.21
CA ALA A 186 -11.88 7.40 3.82
C ALA A 186 -12.57 6.25 3.06
N GLN A 187 -11.87 5.58 2.14
CA GLN A 187 -12.37 4.40 1.44
C GLN A 187 -12.60 3.22 2.39
N ASN A 188 -11.64 2.92 3.27
CA ASN A 188 -11.73 1.86 4.27
C ASN A 188 -12.89 2.10 5.24
N SER A 189 -13.08 3.35 5.71
CA SER A 189 -14.24 3.73 6.51
C SER A 189 -15.57 3.56 5.76
N SER A 190 -15.64 3.94 4.48
CA SER A 190 -16.85 3.77 3.67
C SER A 190 -17.19 2.30 3.40
N LEU A 191 -16.18 1.46 3.15
CA LEU A 191 -16.33 0.03 2.95
C LEU A 191 -16.76 -0.68 4.23
N ARG A 192 -16.18 -0.32 5.39
CA ARG A 192 -16.61 -0.84 6.70
C ARG A 192 -18.09 -0.53 6.98
N ALA A 193 -18.51 0.73 6.82
CA ALA A 193 -19.91 1.12 7.01
C ALA A 193 -20.89 0.41 6.05
N LYS A 194 -20.47 0.16 4.80
CA LYS A 194 -21.26 -0.63 3.83
C LYS A 194 -21.36 -2.10 4.24
N ASN A 195 -20.25 -2.73 4.65
CA ASN A 195 -20.22 -4.12 5.08
C ASN A 195 -21.04 -4.32 6.36
N GLU A 196 -20.97 -3.38 7.31
CA GLU A 196 -21.79 -3.35 8.51
C GLU A 196 -23.28 -3.26 8.17
N ALA A 197 -23.68 -2.29 7.34
CA ALA A 197 -25.07 -2.14 6.89
C ALA A 197 -25.61 -3.36 6.12
N LEU A 198 -24.81 -3.97 5.25
CA LEU A 198 -25.16 -5.20 4.52
C LEU A 198 -25.27 -6.41 5.47
N SER A 199 -24.36 -6.53 6.44
CA SER A 199 -24.43 -7.58 7.47
C SER A 199 -25.66 -7.42 8.37
N ASP A 200 -26.05 -6.18 8.64
CA ASP A 200 -27.27 -5.85 9.40
C ASP A 200 -28.54 -6.19 8.60
N GLN A 201 -28.57 -5.85 7.31
CA GLN A 201 -29.66 -6.22 6.41
C GLN A 201 -29.78 -7.75 6.29
N TYR A 202 -28.66 -8.46 6.09
CA TYR A 202 -28.62 -9.92 6.02
C TYR A 202 -29.11 -10.57 7.33
N ARG A 203 -28.67 -10.09 8.51
CA ARG A 203 -29.16 -10.59 9.79
C ARG A 203 -30.66 -10.36 9.98
N ARG A 204 -31.21 -9.24 9.47
CA ARG A 204 -32.65 -8.95 9.50
C ARG A 204 -33.44 -9.83 8.53
N THR A 205 -32.98 -10.04 7.29
CA THR A 205 -33.67 -10.90 6.32
C THR A 205 -33.61 -12.38 6.72
N ALA A 206 -32.48 -12.84 7.26
CA ALA A 206 -32.36 -14.20 7.82
C ALA A 206 -33.33 -14.43 9.00
N ALA A 207 -33.47 -13.46 9.91
CA ALA A 207 -34.45 -13.54 11.00
C ALA A 207 -35.90 -13.57 10.48
N LEU A 208 -36.25 -12.70 9.52
CA LEU A 208 -37.57 -12.68 8.88
C LEU A 208 -37.87 -14.00 8.14
N PHE A 209 -36.88 -14.60 7.49
CA PHE A 209 -37.01 -15.90 6.82
C PHE A 209 -37.22 -17.03 7.84
N GLN A 210 -36.46 -17.04 8.94
CA GLN A 210 -36.65 -18.02 10.01
C GLN A 210 -38.05 -17.90 10.67
N ASP A 211 -38.55 -16.68 10.86
CA ASP A 211 -39.90 -16.44 11.37
C ASP A 211 -40.99 -16.78 10.35
N LEU A 212 -40.73 -16.62 9.05
CA LEU A 212 -41.61 -17.10 7.99
C LEU A 212 -41.68 -18.63 7.97
N GLN A 213 -40.55 -19.34 8.14
CA GLN A 213 -40.53 -20.81 8.29
C GLN A 213 -41.30 -21.28 9.54
N LYS A 214 -41.15 -20.61 10.69
CA LYS A 214 -41.92 -20.91 11.92
C LYS A 214 -43.42 -20.72 11.68
N LYS A 215 -43.82 -19.63 11.01
CA LYS A 215 -45.21 -19.34 10.65
C LYS A 215 -45.77 -20.38 9.68
N PHE A 216 -45.02 -20.74 8.64
CA PHE A 216 -45.41 -21.76 7.66
C PHE A 216 -45.74 -23.08 8.35
N LYS A 217 -44.83 -23.62 9.17
CA LYS A 217 -45.05 -24.85 9.97
C LYS A 217 -46.20 -24.74 10.98
N HIS A 218 -46.51 -23.54 11.46
CA HIS A 218 -47.69 -23.32 12.30
C HIS A 218 -48.99 -23.32 11.48
N PHE A 219 -49.02 -22.69 10.31
CA PHE A 219 -50.17 -22.70 9.40
C PHE A 219 -50.44 -24.10 8.84
N GLU A 220 -49.42 -24.83 8.38
CA GLU A 220 -49.55 -26.23 7.94
C GLU A 220 -50.24 -27.09 9.02
N ARG A 221 -49.79 -26.99 10.27
CA ARG A 221 -50.38 -27.71 11.41
C ARG A 221 -51.78 -27.22 11.78
N ALA A 222 -52.03 -25.91 11.73
CA ALA A 222 -53.35 -25.35 12.03
C ALA A 222 -54.40 -25.70 10.98
N ASP A 223 -54.03 -25.65 9.69
CA ASP A 223 -54.95 -25.88 8.58
C ASP A 223 -55.13 -27.37 8.28
N THR A 224 -54.13 -28.23 8.49
CA THR A 224 -54.34 -29.69 8.48
C THR A 224 -55.19 -30.17 9.66
N ALA A 225 -55.05 -29.56 10.85
CA ALA A 225 -55.96 -29.83 11.98
C ALA A 225 -57.40 -29.41 11.65
N ARG A 226 -57.62 -28.15 11.23
CA ARG A 226 -58.95 -27.66 10.81
C ARG A 226 -59.57 -28.48 9.69
N TYR A 227 -58.77 -28.95 8.73
CA TYR A 227 -59.25 -29.80 7.65
C TYR A 227 -59.73 -31.16 8.17
N ARG A 228 -59.01 -31.77 9.13
CA ARG A 228 -59.47 -32.99 9.83
C ARG A 228 -60.75 -32.71 10.63
N ASP A 229 -60.78 -31.67 11.47
CA ASP A 229 -61.95 -31.30 12.28
C ASP A 229 -63.21 -31.10 11.42
N LEU A 230 -63.07 -30.43 10.27
CA LEU A 230 -64.17 -30.21 9.32
C LEU A 230 -64.55 -31.50 8.58
N TRP A 231 -63.57 -32.31 8.18
CA TRP A 231 -63.81 -33.60 7.54
C TRP A 231 -64.61 -34.51 8.47
N ASP A 232 -64.16 -34.68 9.72
CA ASP A 232 -64.81 -35.50 10.73
C ASP A 232 -66.24 -35.01 11.03
N LEU A 233 -66.47 -33.69 11.06
CA LEU A 233 -67.81 -33.11 11.23
C LEU A 233 -68.74 -33.46 10.05
N HIS A 234 -68.25 -33.31 8.82
CA HIS A 234 -69.00 -33.64 7.62
C HIS A 234 -69.26 -35.15 7.49
N GLU A 235 -68.27 -35.97 7.82
CA GLU A 235 -68.34 -37.43 7.82
C GLU A 235 -69.36 -37.94 8.84
N ASN A 236 -69.28 -37.49 10.10
CA ASN A 236 -70.26 -37.84 11.14
C ASN A 236 -71.68 -37.40 10.77
N ARG A 237 -71.84 -36.21 10.16
CA ARG A 237 -73.14 -35.73 9.67
C ARG A 237 -73.70 -36.65 8.57
N ILE A 238 -72.88 -37.03 7.58
CA ILE A 238 -73.33 -37.87 6.47
C ILE A 238 -73.58 -39.31 6.94
N ALA A 239 -72.77 -39.84 7.86
CA ALA A 239 -73.03 -41.12 8.52
C ALA A 239 -74.36 -41.12 9.30
N ALA A 240 -74.73 -40.01 9.95
CA ALA A 240 -76.02 -39.87 10.63
C ALA A 240 -77.21 -39.85 9.66
N GLU A 241 -77.13 -39.13 8.55
CA GLU A 241 -78.20 -39.13 7.53
C GLU A 241 -78.28 -40.48 6.80
N LEU A 242 -77.15 -41.11 6.46
CA LEU A 242 -77.13 -42.46 5.87
C LEU A 242 -77.77 -43.50 6.79
N ARG A 243 -77.52 -43.46 8.10
CA ARG A 243 -78.21 -44.33 9.08
C ARG A 243 -79.73 -44.15 9.05
N ARG A 244 -80.23 -42.92 8.86
CA ARG A 244 -81.68 -42.66 8.70
C ARG A 244 -82.22 -43.21 7.38
N VAL A 245 -81.51 -43.01 6.26
CA VAL A 245 -81.91 -43.54 4.94
C VAL A 245 -81.93 -45.07 4.94
N ILE A 246 -80.93 -45.71 5.54
CA ILE A 246 -80.83 -47.17 5.69
C ILE A 246 -81.96 -47.70 6.58
N ALA A 247 -82.33 -47.00 7.66
CA ALA A 247 -83.46 -47.36 8.50
C ALA A 247 -84.82 -47.21 7.78
N ALA A 248 -84.98 -46.17 6.94
CA ALA A 248 -86.17 -45.96 6.13
C ALA A 248 -86.30 -47.01 5.01
N ASP A 249 -85.21 -47.33 4.32
CA ASP A 249 -85.14 -48.42 3.33
C ASP A 249 -85.51 -49.78 3.96
N LYS A 250 -84.99 -50.05 5.17
CA LYS A 250 -85.36 -51.24 5.96
C LYS A 250 -86.86 -51.27 6.25
N PHE A 251 -87.42 -50.18 6.77
CA PHE A 251 -88.85 -50.05 7.09
C PHE A 251 -89.73 -50.26 5.84
N ILE A 252 -89.39 -49.64 4.71
CA ILE A 252 -90.13 -49.79 3.44
C ILE A 252 -90.07 -51.25 2.95
N ALA A 253 -88.90 -51.89 3.01
CA ALA A 253 -88.74 -53.27 2.57
C ALA A 253 -89.48 -54.28 3.47
N GLU A 254 -89.36 -54.17 4.80
CA GLU A 254 -89.94 -55.13 5.75
C GLU A 254 -91.44 -54.88 5.99
N GLU A 255 -91.87 -53.63 6.23
CA GLU A 255 -93.26 -53.32 6.64
C GLU A 255 -94.20 -53.02 5.47
N ILE A 256 -93.72 -52.41 4.37
CA ILE A 256 -94.59 -52.03 3.24
C ILE A 256 -94.55 -53.06 2.11
N LEU A 257 -93.37 -53.58 1.79
CA LEU A 257 -93.17 -54.53 0.68
C LEU A 257 -93.13 -56.00 1.13
N HIS A 258 -92.91 -56.27 2.41
CA HIS A 258 -92.70 -57.61 2.99
C HIS A 258 -91.62 -58.44 2.28
N ILE A 259 -90.57 -57.77 1.78
CA ILE A 259 -89.40 -58.38 1.16
C ILE A 259 -88.30 -58.51 2.21
N SER A 260 -87.55 -59.61 2.19
CA SER A 260 -86.38 -59.82 3.07
C SER A 260 -85.31 -58.75 2.83
N TRP A 261 -85.25 -57.76 3.71
CA TRP A 261 -84.25 -56.69 3.61
C TRP A 261 -82.84 -57.23 3.88
N MET A 262 -81.91 -56.90 2.98
CA MET A 262 -80.49 -57.12 3.18
C MET A 262 -79.81 -55.76 3.40
N PRO A 263 -79.00 -55.60 4.47
CA PRO A 263 -78.27 -54.36 4.71
C PRO A 263 -77.33 -54.08 3.53
N PRO A 264 -77.33 -52.86 2.98
CA PRO A 264 -76.34 -52.50 1.96
C PRO A 264 -74.93 -52.53 2.57
N GLN A 265 -73.93 -52.83 1.74
CA GLN A 265 -72.53 -52.73 2.13
C GLN A 265 -72.16 -51.25 2.29
N VAL A 266 -72.39 -50.71 3.49
CA VAL A 266 -71.86 -49.41 3.89
C VAL A 266 -70.34 -49.52 3.85
N PRO A 267 -69.61 -48.65 3.11
CA PRO A 267 -68.16 -48.59 3.20
C PRO A 267 -67.75 -48.37 4.65
N GLU A 268 -66.77 -49.13 5.14
CA GLU A 268 -66.15 -48.77 6.41
C GLU A 268 -65.52 -47.38 6.26
N PHE A 269 -65.74 -46.54 7.27
CA PHE A 269 -65.16 -45.21 7.35
C PHE A 269 -63.68 -45.36 7.75
N GLU A 270 -62.87 -45.81 6.80
CA GLU A 270 -61.43 -46.01 6.96
C GLU A 270 -60.77 -44.66 7.32
N PRO A 271 -60.07 -44.56 8.46
CA PRO A 271 -59.37 -43.33 8.82
C PRO A 271 -58.29 -43.06 7.77
N ARG A 272 -58.51 -41.98 7.02
CA ARG A 272 -57.72 -41.63 5.83
C ARG A 272 -56.24 -41.53 6.18
N ALA A 273 -55.41 -42.23 5.40
CA ALA A 273 -53.97 -42.02 5.38
C ALA A 273 -53.66 -40.62 4.79
N VAL A 274 -53.83 -39.59 5.62
CA VAL A 274 -53.09 -38.33 5.48
C VAL A 274 -51.61 -38.70 5.65
N PRO A 275 -50.68 -38.23 4.79
CA PRO A 275 -49.25 -38.46 4.99
C PRO A 275 -48.89 -38.08 6.44
N THR A 276 -48.34 -39.04 7.19
CA THR A 276 -47.82 -38.77 8.53
C THR A 276 -46.53 -37.96 8.40
N GLU A 277 -46.13 -37.26 9.46
CA GLU A 277 -44.84 -36.54 9.49
C GLU A 277 -43.65 -37.50 9.21
N GLU A 278 -43.87 -38.81 9.27
CA GLU A 278 -42.93 -39.90 8.94
C GLU A 278 -42.69 -40.05 7.43
N GLU A 279 -43.72 -40.03 6.57
CA GLU A 279 -43.53 -40.17 5.11
C GLU A 279 -42.77 -38.96 4.52
N GLU A 280 -43.09 -37.76 5.01
CA GLU A 280 -42.39 -36.53 4.61
C GLU A 280 -40.96 -36.50 5.16
N ALA A 281 -40.73 -36.97 6.39
CA ALA A 281 -39.38 -37.07 6.96
C ALA A 281 -38.50 -38.11 6.24
N GLU A 282 -39.06 -39.18 5.67
CA GLU A 282 -38.28 -40.16 4.90
C GLU A 282 -37.78 -39.59 3.56
N ALA A 283 -38.62 -38.78 2.89
CA ALA A 283 -38.22 -38.04 1.69
C ALA A 283 -37.19 -36.93 1.99
N ASP A 284 -37.33 -36.23 3.12
CA ASP A 284 -36.41 -35.15 3.53
C ASP A 284 -35.00 -35.71 3.90
N LYS A 285 -34.92 -36.93 4.44
CA LYS A 285 -33.64 -37.67 4.62
C LYS A 285 -32.98 -37.98 3.27
N GLN A 286 -33.74 -38.51 2.31
CA GLN A 286 -33.22 -38.93 1.00
C GLN A 286 -32.75 -37.74 0.16
N THR A 287 -33.34 -36.56 0.36
CA THR A 287 -32.95 -35.30 -0.31
C THR A 287 -31.76 -34.59 0.36
N ARG A 288 -31.32 -35.06 1.54
CA ARG A 288 -30.19 -34.50 2.31
C ARG A 288 -28.91 -35.33 2.30
N ALA A 289 -28.93 -36.51 1.68
CA ALA A 289 -27.74 -37.36 1.59
C ALA A 289 -26.81 -36.88 0.47
N ASP A 290 -25.50 -36.82 0.74
CA ASP A 290 -24.50 -36.42 -0.24
C ASP A 290 -24.52 -37.36 -1.47
N PRO A 291 -24.73 -36.85 -2.70
CA PRO A 291 -24.91 -37.71 -3.88
C PRO A 291 -23.74 -38.67 -4.15
N LEU A 292 -22.51 -38.27 -3.79
CA LEU A 292 -21.30 -39.09 -3.91
C LEU A 292 -21.33 -40.33 -3.02
N GLU A 293 -21.80 -40.20 -1.78
CA GLU A 293 -21.71 -41.23 -0.74
C GLU A 293 -22.77 -42.33 -0.94
N ASN A 294 -23.95 -41.94 -1.45
CA ASN A 294 -25.09 -42.83 -1.67
C ASN A 294 -25.29 -43.27 -3.14
N CYS A 295 -24.30 -43.06 -4.02
CA CYS A 295 -24.33 -43.56 -5.41
C CYS A 295 -24.16 -45.09 -5.46
N LYS A 296 -24.94 -45.78 -6.30
CA LYS A 296 -24.92 -47.26 -6.41
C LYS A 296 -23.58 -47.82 -6.91
N ALA A 297 -22.79 -47.03 -7.62
CA ALA A 297 -21.46 -47.41 -8.11
C ALA A 297 -20.33 -47.21 -7.08
N GLY A 298 -20.62 -46.56 -5.95
CA GLY A 298 -19.65 -46.20 -4.92
C GLY A 298 -18.84 -44.93 -5.25
N PRO A 299 -18.40 -44.18 -4.22
CA PRO A 299 -17.82 -42.84 -4.38
C PRO A 299 -16.55 -42.83 -5.22
N GLU A 300 -15.63 -43.77 -5.02
CA GLU A 300 -14.37 -43.81 -5.78
C GLU A 300 -14.57 -43.96 -7.29
N ARG A 301 -15.53 -44.76 -7.74
CA ARG A 301 -15.81 -44.97 -9.17
C ARG A 301 -16.46 -43.75 -9.79
N ALA A 302 -17.45 -43.18 -9.10
CA ALA A 302 -18.08 -41.92 -9.50
C ALA A 302 -17.07 -40.78 -9.61
N VAL A 303 -16.18 -40.61 -8.62
CA VAL A 303 -15.12 -39.58 -8.62
C VAL A 303 -14.14 -39.78 -9.77
N ARG A 304 -13.73 -41.02 -10.08
CA ARG A 304 -12.83 -41.30 -11.21
C ARG A 304 -13.48 -40.95 -12.55
N LEU A 305 -14.69 -41.46 -12.83
CA LEU A 305 -15.38 -41.16 -14.10
C LEU A 305 -15.74 -39.68 -14.25
N LEU A 306 -16.09 -38.97 -13.16
CA LEU A 306 -16.29 -37.52 -13.19
C LEU A 306 -14.96 -36.80 -13.51
N GLY A 307 -13.84 -37.24 -12.94
CA GLY A 307 -12.51 -36.71 -13.28
C GLY A 307 -12.11 -36.95 -14.74
N ASP A 308 -12.44 -38.11 -15.30
CA ASP A 308 -12.18 -38.42 -16.72
C ASP A 308 -13.13 -37.67 -17.67
N LEU A 309 -14.39 -37.46 -17.28
CA LEU A 309 -15.33 -36.57 -17.98
C LEU A 309 -14.81 -35.12 -18.00
N VAL A 310 -14.17 -34.65 -16.93
CA VAL A 310 -13.54 -33.32 -16.87
C VAL A 310 -12.30 -33.25 -17.77
N ARG A 311 -11.50 -34.31 -17.84
CA ARG A 311 -10.33 -34.38 -18.75
C ARG A 311 -10.76 -34.27 -20.21
N GLU A 312 -11.79 -35.00 -20.63
CA GLU A 312 -12.39 -34.87 -21.97
C GLU A 312 -13.14 -33.54 -22.19
N GLY A 313 -13.74 -32.99 -21.13
CA GLY A 313 -14.47 -31.70 -21.14
C GLY A 313 -13.59 -30.45 -21.07
N SER A 314 -12.30 -30.59 -20.72
CA SER A 314 -11.35 -29.50 -20.44
C SER A 314 -11.21 -28.45 -21.55
N PHE A 315 -11.49 -28.83 -22.80
CA PHE A 315 -11.53 -27.93 -23.96
C PHE A 315 -12.65 -26.88 -23.91
N LEU A 316 -13.67 -27.07 -23.07
CA LEU A 316 -14.82 -26.17 -22.93
C LEU A 316 -14.73 -25.24 -21.70
N SER A 317 -13.76 -25.47 -20.81
CA SER A 317 -13.50 -24.63 -19.63
C SER A 317 -12.44 -23.57 -19.90
N GLU A 318 -12.69 -22.35 -19.43
CA GLU A 318 -11.73 -21.24 -19.51
C GLU A 318 -10.50 -21.53 -18.61
N PRO A 319 -9.25 -21.33 -19.07
CA PRO A 319 -8.06 -21.86 -18.37
C PRO A 319 -7.85 -21.29 -16.97
N GLN A 320 -8.28 -20.05 -16.72
CA GLN A 320 -8.24 -19.41 -15.41
C GLN A 320 -9.15 -20.10 -14.37
N LEU A 321 -10.18 -20.81 -14.82
CA LEU A 321 -11.09 -21.56 -13.97
C LEU A 321 -10.48 -22.90 -13.52
N LEU A 322 -9.66 -23.53 -14.38
CA LEU A 322 -8.86 -24.70 -14.01
C LEU A 322 -7.72 -24.31 -13.06
N GLU A 323 -6.99 -23.23 -13.38
CA GLU A 323 -5.90 -22.70 -12.54
C GLU A 323 -6.37 -22.31 -11.12
N ALA A 324 -7.61 -21.82 -10.99
CA ALA A 324 -8.25 -21.54 -9.70
C ALA A 324 -8.80 -22.78 -8.96
N LEU A 325 -8.94 -23.94 -9.64
CA LEU A 325 -9.41 -25.21 -9.05
C LEU A 325 -8.27 -26.17 -8.69
N ASP A 326 -7.07 -25.97 -9.25
CA ASP A 326 -5.85 -26.73 -8.93
C ASP A 326 -4.92 -26.02 -7.92
N GLY A 327 -5.28 -24.80 -7.48
CA GLY A 327 -4.41 -23.91 -6.70
C GLY A 327 -3.90 -24.45 -5.35
N ASP A 328 -2.58 -24.48 -5.19
CA ASP A 328 -1.92 -24.73 -3.90
C ASP A 328 -1.94 -23.47 -3.00
N GLU A 329 -2.42 -23.61 -1.76
CA GLU A 329 -2.12 -22.66 -0.67
C GLU A 329 -0.95 -23.13 0.20
N THR A 330 0.22 -23.35 -0.43
CA THR A 330 1.50 -23.33 0.29
C THR A 330 1.97 -21.88 0.47
N LEU A 331 1.35 -21.17 1.42
CA LEU A 331 1.77 -19.81 1.78
C LEU A 331 3.22 -19.80 2.30
N PRO A 332 3.99 -18.72 2.01
CA PRO A 332 5.45 -18.77 2.02
C PRO A 332 6.05 -18.84 3.41
N GLU A 333 7.15 -19.57 3.51
CA GLU A 333 8.01 -19.69 4.68
C GLU A 333 8.44 -18.31 5.22
N LYS A 334 8.45 -18.17 6.55
CA LYS A 334 9.18 -17.12 7.25
C LYS A 334 9.98 -17.70 8.41
N GLU A 335 11.28 -17.69 8.18
CA GLU A 335 12.40 -17.76 9.13
C GLU A 335 12.01 -17.70 10.62
N ALA A 336 12.15 -18.84 11.30
CA ALA A 336 12.13 -18.94 12.76
C ALA A 336 13.00 -20.12 13.20
N GLU A 337 14.33 -19.96 13.18
CA GLU A 337 15.23 -20.91 13.83
C GLU A 337 15.04 -20.85 15.36
N GLY A 338 14.73 -22.00 15.98
CA GLY A 338 14.50 -22.13 17.42
C GLY A 338 14.39 -23.59 17.82
N GLU A 339 15.23 -24.01 18.76
CA GLU A 339 15.51 -25.43 19.06
C GLU A 339 14.36 -26.20 19.76
N ALA A 340 14.58 -27.52 19.91
CA ALA A 340 13.92 -28.44 20.84
C ALA A 340 12.55 -29.05 20.47
N ALA A 341 12.63 -30.11 19.65
CA ALA A 341 12.01 -31.43 19.87
C ALA A 341 10.62 -31.55 20.52
N GLU A 342 9.66 -32.08 19.75
CA GLU A 342 9.07 -33.40 20.05
C GLU A 342 8.54 -34.08 18.78
N LYS A 343 8.40 -35.42 18.79
CA LYS A 343 7.85 -36.21 17.68
C LYS A 343 6.51 -36.83 18.05
N PRO A 344 5.47 -36.58 17.24
CA PRO A 344 4.52 -37.61 16.82
C PRO A 344 4.68 -37.85 15.30
N ALA A 345 5.11 -39.02 14.85
CA ALA A 345 4.29 -40.24 14.76
C ALA A 345 3.22 -40.18 13.64
N ALA A 346 3.69 -40.17 12.39
CA ALA A 346 3.01 -40.69 11.19
C ALA A 346 1.52 -40.31 11.02
N ALA A 347 1.25 -39.04 10.71
CA ALA A 347 0.06 -38.69 9.93
C ALA A 347 0.18 -39.30 8.53
N LYS A 348 -0.93 -39.76 7.94
CA LYS A 348 -0.97 -40.25 6.56
C LYS A 348 -0.98 -39.07 5.59
N GLU A 349 0.09 -38.90 4.83
CA GLU A 349 0.06 -38.11 3.60
C GLU A 349 -0.65 -38.94 2.50
N GLY A 350 -1.75 -38.44 1.91
CA GLY A 350 -2.34 -39.07 0.72
C GLY A 350 -3.85 -38.93 0.49
N GLU A 351 -4.65 -38.50 1.46
CA GLU A 351 -6.11 -38.48 1.33
C GLU A 351 -6.65 -37.12 0.80
N GLU A 352 -7.21 -37.16 -0.42
CA GLU A 352 -8.35 -36.34 -0.90
C GLU A 352 -8.19 -34.83 -1.23
N LYS A 353 -7.42 -34.48 -2.27
CA LYS A 353 -7.67 -33.25 -3.08
C LYS A 353 -8.87 -33.38 -4.06
N GLY A 354 -9.26 -34.59 -4.44
CA GLY A 354 -10.29 -34.87 -5.48
C GLY A 354 -11.79 -34.63 -5.18
N PRO A 355 -12.30 -34.65 -3.92
CA PRO A 355 -13.75 -34.53 -3.69
C PRO A 355 -14.25 -33.09 -3.88
N ILE A 356 -13.38 -32.08 -3.73
CA ILE A 356 -13.76 -30.66 -3.84
C ILE A 356 -14.13 -30.32 -5.29
N GLN A 357 -13.27 -30.68 -6.25
CA GLN A 357 -13.52 -30.47 -7.68
C GLN A 357 -14.80 -31.19 -8.12
N THR A 358 -14.96 -32.47 -7.75
CA THR A 358 -16.14 -33.27 -8.15
C THR A 358 -17.45 -32.81 -7.50
N LYS A 359 -17.46 -32.41 -6.23
CA LYS A 359 -18.66 -31.81 -5.60
C LYS A 359 -19.03 -30.45 -6.22
N ALA A 360 -18.05 -29.61 -6.57
CA ALA A 360 -18.29 -28.35 -7.28
C ALA A 360 -18.89 -28.56 -8.69
N LEU A 361 -18.45 -29.60 -9.41
CA LEU A 361 -18.97 -29.95 -10.73
C LEU A 361 -20.40 -30.50 -10.67
N LEU A 362 -20.75 -31.30 -9.67
CA LEU A 362 -22.13 -31.78 -9.51
C LEU A 362 -23.10 -30.63 -9.21
N TYR A 363 -22.66 -29.65 -8.42
CA TYR A 363 -23.40 -28.41 -8.19
C TYR A 363 -23.57 -27.60 -9.49
N SER A 364 -22.54 -27.49 -10.34
CA SER A 364 -22.64 -26.77 -11.62
C SER A 364 -23.50 -27.50 -12.67
N LEU A 365 -23.59 -28.83 -12.59
CA LEU A 365 -24.49 -29.66 -13.40
C LEU A 365 -25.93 -29.74 -12.84
N GLY A 366 -26.20 -29.17 -11.67
CA GLY A 366 -27.51 -29.20 -11.01
C GLY A 366 -27.91 -30.55 -10.40
N ILE A 367 -26.96 -31.49 -10.25
CA ILE A 367 -27.23 -32.86 -9.78
C ILE A 367 -27.18 -32.89 -8.25
N LEU A 368 -28.33 -32.64 -7.65
CA LEU A 368 -28.55 -32.57 -6.19
C LEU A 368 -29.05 -33.89 -5.58
N SER A 369 -29.21 -34.94 -6.37
CA SER A 369 -29.87 -36.21 -6.01
C SER A 369 -28.99 -37.40 -6.37
N PRO A 370 -28.79 -38.39 -5.47
CA PRO A 370 -28.01 -39.59 -5.77
C PRO A 370 -28.64 -40.42 -6.90
N ALA A 371 -29.97 -40.41 -7.04
CA ALA A 371 -30.66 -41.10 -8.12
C ALA A 371 -30.44 -40.45 -9.50
N ASP A 372 -30.07 -39.16 -9.54
CA ASP A 372 -29.75 -38.44 -10.76
C ASP A 372 -28.26 -38.52 -11.13
N LEU A 373 -27.40 -38.68 -10.13
CA LEU A 373 -26.01 -39.08 -10.34
C LEU A 373 -25.92 -40.52 -10.89
N ASP A 374 -26.67 -41.46 -10.32
CA ASP A 374 -26.79 -42.84 -10.86
C ASP A 374 -27.24 -42.83 -12.34
N ARG A 375 -28.19 -41.96 -12.71
CA ARG A 375 -28.66 -41.81 -14.10
C ARG A 375 -27.60 -41.24 -15.03
N LEU A 376 -26.85 -40.22 -14.60
CA LEU A 376 -25.73 -39.67 -15.39
C LEU A 376 -24.67 -40.75 -15.61
N LEU A 377 -24.29 -41.48 -14.56
CA LEU A 377 -23.27 -42.52 -14.63
C LEU A 377 -23.70 -43.72 -15.50
N ALA A 378 -24.98 -44.09 -15.46
CA ALA A 378 -25.56 -45.09 -16.36
C ALA A 378 -25.67 -44.62 -17.82
N ALA A 379 -25.71 -43.31 -18.08
CA ALA A 379 -25.69 -42.76 -19.44
C ALA A 379 -24.27 -42.52 -19.99
N VAL A 380 -23.28 -42.35 -19.11
CA VAL A 380 -21.88 -42.02 -19.46
C VAL A 380 -20.96 -43.25 -19.50
N SER A 381 -21.28 -44.33 -18.78
CA SER A 381 -20.52 -45.60 -18.81
C SER A 381 -21.17 -46.66 -19.70
N VAL A 382 -20.35 -47.52 -20.31
CA VAL A 382 -20.79 -48.48 -21.34
C VAL A 382 -21.74 -49.56 -20.78
N ASP A 383 -21.44 -50.08 -19.59
CA ASP A 383 -22.18 -51.19 -18.95
C ASP A 383 -22.90 -50.77 -17.64
N GLY A 384 -22.97 -49.48 -17.33
CA GLY A 384 -23.54 -48.96 -16.07
C GLY A 384 -22.71 -49.21 -14.80
N MET A 385 -21.64 -50.01 -14.87
CA MET A 385 -20.77 -50.39 -13.75
C MET A 385 -19.70 -49.35 -13.38
N CYS A 386 -19.65 -48.23 -14.12
CA CYS A 386 -18.73 -47.11 -13.91
C CYS A 386 -17.23 -47.42 -14.07
N ASP A 387 -16.88 -48.40 -14.90
CA ASP A 387 -15.47 -48.80 -15.13
C ASP A 387 -14.84 -48.15 -16.38
N GLU A 388 -15.60 -47.91 -17.47
CA GLU A 388 -15.12 -47.21 -18.68
C GLU A 388 -16.16 -46.19 -19.20
N LEU A 389 -15.70 -45.05 -19.74
CA LEU A 389 -16.56 -44.08 -20.43
C LEU A 389 -16.94 -44.58 -21.83
N VAL A 390 -18.15 -44.23 -22.25
CA VAL A 390 -18.62 -44.32 -23.64
C VAL A 390 -17.64 -43.58 -24.58
N PRO A 391 -17.37 -44.07 -25.80
CA PRO A 391 -16.46 -43.41 -26.74
C PRO A 391 -16.82 -41.95 -27.06
N ARG A 392 -15.81 -41.12 -27.31
CA ARG A 392 -15.90 -39.67 -27.48
C ARG A 392 -16.92 -39.17 -28.52
N GLN A 393 -17.29 -40.02 -29.48
CA GLN A 393 -18.31 -39.69 -30.50
C GLN A 393 -19.75 -39.80 -29.95
N ASP A 394 -19.98 -40.70 -28.99
CA ASP A 394 -21.29 -41.04 -28.44
C ASP A 394 -21.58 -40.36 -27.07
N LEU A 395 -20.54 -39.86 -26.38
CA LEU A 395 -20.70 -39.04 -25.15
C LEU A 395 -21.60 -37.83 -25.35
N LEU A 396 -21.43 -37.08 -26.44
CA LEU A 396 -22.24 -35.88 -26.70
C LEU A 396 -23.71 -36.20 -27.00
N PRO A 397 -24.05 -37.24 -27.79
CA PRO A 397 -25.40 -37.81 -27.86
C PRO A 397 -25.95 -38.26 -26.49
N ALA A 398 -25.18 -38.96 -25.66
CA ALA A 398 -25.63 -39.48 -24.37
C ALA A 398 -25.93 -38.36 -23.36
N LEU A 399 -25.00 -37.41 -23.19
CA LEU A 399 -25.18 -36.24 -22.34
C LEU A 399 -26.34 -35.36 -22.81
N ARG A 400 -26.61 -35.29 -24.13
CA ARG A 400 -27.79 -34.58 -24.67
C ARG A 400 -29.10 -35.30 -24.35
N LYS A 401 -29.15 -36.64 -24.37
CA LYS A 401 -30.33 -37.40 -23.91
C LYS A 401 -30.57 -37.18 -22.42
N PHE A 402 -29.53 -37.34 -21.59
CA PHE A 402 -29.62 -37.06 -20.15
C PHE A 402 -30.10 -35.62 -19.87
N ALA A 403 -29.55 -34.61 -20.56
CA ALA A 403 -29.97 -33.22 -20.42
C ALA A 403 -31.39 -32.93 -20.96
N GLN A 404 -31.93 -33.76 -21.86
CA GLN A 404 -33.33 -33.71 -22.29
C GLN A 404 -34.24 -34.40 -21.27
N GLU A 405 -33.83 -35.53 -20.71
CA GLU A 405 -34.55 -36.27 -19.66
C GLU A 405 -34.63 -35.48 -18.36
N GLN A 406 -33.56 -34.77 -17.97
CA GLN A 406 -33.59 -33.83 -16.85
C GLN A 406 -34.55 -32.65 -17.09
N ARG A 407 -34.78 -32.24 -18.34
CA ARG A 407 -35.76 -31.18 -18.71
C ARG A 407 -37.20 -31.68 -18.83
N THR A 408 -37.42 -32.96 -19.14
CA THR A 408 -38.77 -33.55 -19.11
C THR A 408 -39.19 -33.96 -17.70
N LEU A 409 -38.25 -34.21 -16.80
CA LEU A 409 -38.48 -34.36 -15.36
C LEU A 409 -38.62 -33.00 -14.66
N GLY A 410 -37.70 -32.07 -14.93
CA GLY A 410 -37.75 -30.67 -14.49
C GLY A 410 -38.52 -29.78 -15.47
N GLY A 411 -39.84 -29.94 -15.54
CA GLY A 411 -40.72 -29.21 -16.46
C GLY A 411 -40.62 -27.69 -16.34
N ASP A 412 -40.84 -26.99 -17.46
CA ASP A 412 -40.50 -25.57 -17.66
C ASP A 412 -41.04 -24.61 -16.57
N GLY A 413 -40.15 -24.07 -15.71
CA GLY A 413 -40.53 -23.01 -14.76
C GLY A 413 -39.49 -22.62 -13.71
N GLU A 414 -38.73 -21.55 -13.99
CA GLU A 414 -37.99 -20.71 -13.02
C GLU A 414 -36.85 -21.35 -12.18
N MET A 415 -36.30 -20.55 -11.25
CA MET A 415 -34.98 -20.73 -10.62
C MET A 415 -34.97 -21.78 -9.49
N PRO A 416 -33.82 -22.46 -9.23
CA PRO A 416 -33.69 -23.40 -8.12
C PRO A 416 -33.72 -22.68 -6.77
N GLY A 417 -34.91 -22.55 -6.18
CA GLY A 417 -35.14 -21.74 -4.97
C GLY A 417 -36.17 -22.27 -3.97
N ALA A 418 -36.78 -23.45 -4.19
CA ALA A 418 -37.76 -24.04 -3.26
C ALA A 418 -37.86 -25.58 -3.39
N GLY A 419 -36.88 -26.31 -2.86
CA GLY A 419 -37.01 -27.77 -2.72
C GLY A 419 -38.11 -28.13 -1.72
N GLY A 420 -39.14 -28.87 -2.16
CA GLY A 420 -40.17 -29.45 -1.29
C GLY A 420 -41.56 -29.63 -1.92
N GLN A 421 -42.04 -28.68 -2.75
CA GLN A 421 -43.46 -28.64 -3.12
C GLN A 421 -43.89 -29.68 -4.19
N THR A 422 -42.97 -30.15 -5.04
CA THR A 422 -43.32 -30.98 -6.22
C THR A 422 -43.89 -32.35 -5.86
N GLN A 423 -43.46 -32.97 -4.75
CA GLN A 423 -43.98 -34.27 -4.33
C GLN A 423 -45.40 -34.16 -3.75
N SER A 424 -45.69 -33.07 -3.04
CA SER A 424 -46.99 -32.83 -2.38
C SER A 424 -48.14 -32.89 -3.39
N ALA A 425 -48.02 -32.25 -4.56
CA ALA A 425 -49.04 -32.29 -5.61
C ALA A 425 -49.46 -33.72 -6.03
N SER A 426 -48.52 -34.69 -6.00
CA SER A 426 -48.82 -36.11 -6.27
C SER A 426 -49.56 -36.81 -5.12
N ALA A 427 -49.28 -36.42 -3.87
CA ALA A 427 -49.98 -36.91 -2.69
C ALA A 427 -51.43 -36.39 -2.68
N TRP A 428 -51.63 -35.08 -2.81
CA TRP A 428 -52.96 -34.47 -2.91
C TRP A 428 -53.77 -35.06 -4.07
N GLY A 429 -53.16 -35.30 -5.25
CA GLY A 429 -53.85 -35.95 -6.38
C GLY A 429 -54.26 -37.42 -6.18
N ARG A 430 -53.54 -38.19 -5.34
CA ARG A 430 -53.96 -39.54 -4.91
C ARG A 430 -55.08 -39.46 -3.87
N THR A 431 -54.87 -38.59 -2.90
CA THR A 431 -55.74 -38.28 -1.75
C THR A 431 -57.11 -37.74 -2.19
N GLU A 432 -57.18 -36.99 -3.29
CA GLU A 432 -58.42 -36.55 -3.92
C GLU A 432 -59.16 -37.69 -4.63
N ARG A 433 -58.46 -38.54 -5.41
CA ARG A 433 -59.08 -39.69 -6.10
C ARG A 433 -59.70 -40.66 -5.10
N GLN A 434 -59.03 -40.90 -3.97
CA GLN A 434 -59.56 -41.69 -2.85
C GLN A 434 -60.85 -41.08 -2.29
N SER A 435 -60.88 -39.77 -2.01
CA SER A 435 -62.12 -39.11 -1.55
C SER A 435 -63.24 -39.11 -2.58
N ARG A 436 -62.95 -38.91 -3.88
CA ARG A 436 -63.96 -39.03 -4.94
C ARG A 436 -64.56 -40.44 -4.95
N ALA A 437 -63.71 -41.48 -4.97
CA ALA A 437 -64.16 -42.87 -4.91
C ALA A 437 -64.92 -43.22 -3.61
N PHE A 438 -64.58 -42.60 -2.48
CA PHE A 438 -65.31 -42.73 -1.22
C PHE A 438 -66.72 -42.10 -1.30
N TRP A 439 -66.83 -40.86 -1.79
CA TRP A 439 -68.14 -40.22 -2.01
C TRP A 439 -68.98 -40.96 -3.05
N ASP A 440 -68.37 -41.47 -4.13
CA ASP A 440 -69.04 -42.30 -5.14
C ASP A 440 -69.57 -43.62 -4.54
N ARG A 441 -68.83 -44.24 -3.61
CA ARG A 441 -69.30 -45.43 -2.88
C ARG A 441 -70.46 -45.08 -1.96
N LEU A 442 -70.36 -44.00 -1.17
CA LEU A 442 -71.43 -43.57 -0.26
C LEU A 442 -72.72 -43.20 -1.00
N ALA A 443 -72.62 -42.55 -2.16
CA ALA A 443 -73.76 -42.24 -3.02
C ALA A 443 -74.45 -43.51 -3.58
N ARG A 444 -73.71 -44.61 -3.77
CA ARG A 444 -74.20 -45.89 -4.30
C ARG A 444 -74.70 -46.87 -3.23
N VAL A 445 -74.68 -46.51 -1.95
CA VAL A 445 -75.22 -47.33 -0.84
C VAL A 445 -76.71 -47.66 -1.04
N VAL A 446 -77.46 -46.75 -1.68
CA VAL A 446 -78.80 -47.02 -2.22
C VAL A 446 -78.69 -47.12 -3.74
N PRO A 447 -78.89 -48.29 -4.36
CA PRO A 447 -78.88 -48.41 -5.82
C PRO A 447 -80.10 -47.71 -6.44
N GLU A 448 -79.93 -47.15 -7.64
CA GLU A 448 -80.97 -46.37 -8.34
C GLU A 448 -82.27 -47.16 -8.54
N GLU A 449 -82.18 -48.48 -8.69
CA GLU A 449 -83.32 -49.40 -8.73
C GLU A 449 -84.25 -49.28 -7.51
N ARG A 450 -83.70 -49.15 -6.29
CA ARG A 450 -84.51 -48.92 -5.07
C ARG A 450 -85.16 -47.54 -5.07
N VAL A 451 -84.45 -46.51 -5.55
CA VAL A 451 -85.00 -45.15 -5.66
C VAL A 451 -86.15 -45.08 -6.68
N LEU A 452 -86.06 -45.85 -7.79
CA LEU A 452 -87.15 -46.00 -8.75
C LEU A 452 -88.33 -46.79 -8.16
N ALA A 453 -88.06 -47.86 -7.40
CA ALA A 453 -89.09 -48.62 -6.70
C ALA A 453 -89.82 -47.80 -5.62
N TRP A 454 -89.13 -46.93 -4.88
CA TRP A 454 -89.76 -46.02 -3.92
C TRP A 454 -90.69 -45.01 -4.61
N LYS A 455 -90.30 -44.47 -5.77
CA LYS A 455 -91.12 -43.52 -6.54
C LYS A 455 -92.38 -44.17 -7.14
N SER A 456 -92.29 -45.41 -7.61
CA SER A 456 -93.48 -46.14 -8.07
C SER A 456 -94.38 -46.56 -6.90
N LEU A 457 -93.79 -46.95 -5.76
CA LEU A 457 -94.51 -47.25 -4.53
C LEU A 457 -95.25 -46.01 -3.98
N GLU A 458 -94.64 -44.83 -4.00
CA GLU A 458 -95.27 -43.55 -3.61
C GLU A 458 -96.54 -43.27 -4.43
N VAL A 459 -96.44 -43.35 -5.76
CA VAL A 459 -97.59 -43.16 -6.67
C VAL A 459 -98.68 -44.22 -6.42
N LEU A 460 -98.29 -45.49 -6.20
CA LEU A 460 -99.24 -46.56 -5.90
C LEU A 460 -99.94 -46.34 -4.55
N LEU A 461 -99.22 -45.99 -3.49
CA LEU A 461 -99.77 -45.72 -2.16
C LEU A 461 -100.71 -44.50 -2.16
N LEU A 462 -100.38 -43.44 -2.89
CA LEU A 462 -101.28 -42.29 -3.08
C LEU A 462 -102.57 -42.70 -3.79
N SER A 463 -102.47 -43.45 -4.89
CA SER A 463 -103.65 -43.95 -5.61
C SER A 463 -104.49 -44.91 -4.75
N TYR A 464 -103.86 -45.74 -3.93
CA TYR A 464 -104.53 -46.64 -3.01
C TYR A 464 -105.24 -45.89 -1.89
N HIS A 465 -104.60 -44.86 -1.31
CA HIS A 465 -105.22 -43.97 -0.33
C HIS A 465 -106.46 -43.26 -0.90
N GLU A 466 -106.43 -42.80 -2.16
CA GLU A 466 -107.63 -42.30 -2.84
C GLU A 466 -108.74 -43.36 -2.95
N THR A 467 -108.41 -44.60 -3.31
CA THR A 467 -109.43 -45.68 -3.38
C THR A 467 -110.00 -46.04 -2.01
N LEU A 468 -109.18 -46.03 -0.95
CA LEU A 468 -109.65 -46.24 0.43
C LEU A 468 -110.55 -45.10 0.89
N ARG A 469 -110.20 -43.85 0.56
CA ARG A 469 -111.01 -42.67 0.88
C ARG A 469 -112.38 -42.70 0.21
N ARG A 470 -112.42 -42.98 -1.09
CA ARG A 470 -113.68 -43.18 -1.84
C ARG A 470 -114.46 -44.38 -1.30
N ARG A 471 -113.77 -45.42 -0.80
CA ARG A 471 -114.43 -46.57 -0.14
C ARG A 471 -115.03 -46.19 1.20
N SER A 472 -114.39 -45.40 2.05
CA SER A 472 -115.00 -44.90 3.30
C SER A 472 -116.21 -44.01 2.99
N GLU A 473 -116.09 -43.06 2.05
CA GLU A 473 -117.20 -42.19 1.62
C GLU A 473 -118.41 -43.02 1.11
N LEU A 474 -118.16 -44.16 0.45
CA LEU A 474 -119.20 -45.12 0.04
C LEU A 474 -119.70 -46.03 1.18
N VAL A 475 -118.91 -46.31 2.22
CA VAL A 475 -119.39 -47.04 3.41
C VAL A 475 -120.29 -46.12 4.23
N ASP A 476 -119.85 -44.90 4.53
CA ASP A 476 -120.63 -43.87 5.24
C ASP A 476 -121.99 -43.63 4.53
N GLY A 477 -121.97 -43.53 3.20
CA GLY A 477 -123.20 -43.41 2.39
C GLY A 477 -124.09 -44.66 2.40
N ASN A 478 -123.51 -45.86 2.44
CA ASN A 478 -124.28 -47.10 2.58
C ASN A 478 -124.86 -47.27 3.99
N GLU A 479 -124.18 -46.82 5.04
CA GLU A 479 -124.69 -46.83 6.41
C GLU A 479 -125.83 -45.82 6.60
N ALA A 480 -125.73 -44.63 5.99
CA ALA A 480 -126.84 -43.68 5.92
C ALA A 480 -128.07 -44.31 5.21
N ILE A 481 -127.89 -44.87 4.00
CA ILE A 481 -128.97 -45.54 3.26
C ILE A 481 -129.51 -46.76 4.03
N ALA A 482 -128.68 -47.49 4.77
CA ALA A 482 -129.12 -48.59 5.62
C ALA A 482 -130.04 -48.09 6.75
N SER A 483 -129.67 -46.98 7.43
CA SER A 483 -130.52 -46.37 8.47
C SER A 483 -131.86 -45.88 7.92
N GLU A 484 -131.88 -45.22 6.75
CA GLU A 484 -133.12 -44.83 6.07
C GLU A 484 -133.99 -46.05 5.73
N ASN A 485 -133.38 -47.16 5.29
CA ASN A 485 -134.11 -48.40 5.02
C ASN A 485 -134.62 -49.10 6.29
N GLU A 486 -133.94 -48.96 7.43
CA GLU A 486 -134.43 -49.46 8.72
C GLU A 486 -135.58 -48.61 9.26
N GLU A 487 -135.52 -47.27 9.15
CA GLU A 487 -136.64 -46.38 9.45
C GLU A 487 -137.86 -46.68 8.55
N LEU A 488 -137.67 -46.85 7.24
CA LEU A 488 -138.75 -47.23 6.32
C LEU A 488 -139.33 -48.61 6.64
N ARG A 489 -138.53 -49.57 7.11
CA ARG A 489 -139.02 -50.88 7.58
C ARG A 489 -139.77 -50.78 8.91
N ALA A 490 -139.33 -49.92 9.83
CA ALA A 490 -140.05 -49.64 11.06
C ALA A 490 -141.42 -49.00 10.78
N LEU A 491 -141.47 -48.02 9.88
CA LEU A 491 -142.72 -47.41 9.41
C LEU A 491 -143.63 -48.43 8.70
N LEU A 492 -143.10 -49.24 7.78
CA LEU A 492 -143.89 -50.27 7.08
C LEU A 492 -144.42 -51.36 8.03
N THR A 493 -143.65 -51.76 9.05
CA THR A 493 -144.15 -52.72 10.06
C THR A 493 -145.17 -52.08 10.99
N GLN A 494 -145.05 -50.80 11.32
CA GLN A 494 -146.08 -50.03 12.04
C GLN A 494 -147.39 -49.92 11.22
N TYR A 495 -147.30 -49.62 9.91
CA TYR A 495 -148.48 -49.61 9.02
C TYR A 495 -149.09 -51.01 8.85
N ALA A 496 -148.28 -52.07 8.74
CA ALA A 496 -148.77 -53.44 8.67
C ALA A 496 -149.47 -53.88 9.97
N GLN A 497 -148.98 -53.46 11.14
CA GLN A 497 -149.64 -53.67 12.42
C GLN A 497 -150.96 -52.89 12.51
N ALA A 498 -151.00 -51.62 12.06
CA ALA A 498 -152.24 -50.85 12.01
C ALA A 498 -153.29 -51.53 11.12
N ALA A 499 -152.90 -51.98 9.91
CA ALA A 499 -153.78 -52.73 9.01
C ALA A 499 -154.22 -54.10 9.57
N GLN A 500 -153.44 -54.73 10.46
CA GLN A 500 -153.89 -55.91 11.20
C GLN A 500 -154.86 -55.57 12.35
N VAL A 501 -154.71 -54.42 12.99
CA VAL A 501 -155.67 -53.93 14.02
C VAL A 501 -157.02 -53.64 13.37
N ASP A 502 -157.06 -53.01 12.19
CA ASP A 502 -158.31 -52.73 11.47
C ASP A 502 -159.10 -54.00 11.08
N VAL A 503 -158.42 -55.15 10.93
CA VAL A 503 -159.06 -56.46 10.66
C VAL A 503 -159.43 -57.22 11.94
N ALA A 504 -158.81 -56.88 13.08
CA ALA A 504 -159.06 -57.52 14.38
C ALA A 504 -160.14 -56.82 15.23
N ALA A 505 -160.62 -55.63 14.80
CA ALA A 505 -161.35 -54.69 15.64
C ALA A 505 -162.88 -54.59 15.42
N GLU A 506 -163.52 -55.45 14.61
CA GLU A 506 -165.00 -55.45 14.54
C GLU A 506 -165.64 -56.83 14.24
N PRO A 507 -166.11 -57.57 15.28
CA PRO A 507 -167.00 -58.72 15.10
C PRO A 507 -168.20 -58.75 16.08
N VAL A 508 -168.88 -57.62 16.31
CA VAL A 508 -169.96 -57.51 17.31
C VAL A 508 -171.17 -56.68 16.85
N GLU A 509 -171.99 -57.25 15.96
CA GLU A 509 -173.43 -57.49 16.25
C GLU A 509 -174.18 -58.12 15.07
N GLU A 510 -173.94 -57.69 13.83
CA GLU A 510 -174.77 -58.07 12.67
C GLU A 510 -174.79 -59.58 12.38
N GLU A 511 -173.65 -60.27 12.42
CA GLU A 511 -173.59 -61.73 12.24
C GLU A 511 -174.43 -62.49 13.30
N ARG A 512 -174.51 -61.98 14.52
CA ARG A 512 -175.30 -62.59 15.60
C ARG A 512 -176.80 -62.40 15.34
N GLN A 513 -177.20 -61.25 14.80
CA GLN A 513 -178.58 -61.01 14.39
C GLN A 513 -178.95 -61.87 13.17
N PHE A 514 -178.06 -62.00 12.18
CA PHE A 514 -178.27 -62.84 11.00
C PHE A 514 -178.44 -64.31 11.38
N ALA A 515 -177.53 -64.87 12.20
CA ALA A 515 -177.61 -66.25 12.68
C ALA A 515 -178.83 -66.52 13.59
N ALA A 516 -179.36 -65.50 14.27
CA ALA A 516 -180.61 -65.61 15.01
C ALA A 516 -181.84 -65.65 14.07
N GLN A 517 -181.83 -64.88 12.98
CA GLN A 517 -182.88 -64.91 11.96
C GLN A 517 -182.89 -66.23 11.17
N THR A 518 -181.73 -66.80 10.80
CA THR A 518 -181.67 -68.13 10.15
C THR A 518 -182.33 -69.19 11.03
N ARG A 519 -181.98 -69.22 12.32
CA ARG A 519 -182.56 -70.15 13.31
C ARG A 519 -184.05 -69.95 13.58
N GLN A 520 -184.64 -68.80 13.25
CA GLN A 520 -186.10 -68.61 13.24
C GLN A 520 -186.75 -69.10 11.93
N TYR A 521 -186.05 -69.04 10.80
CA TYR A 521 -186.51 -69.61 9.53
C TYR A 521 -186.49 -71.14 9.55
N ASP A 522 -185.41 -71.75 10.02
CA ASP A 522 -185.28 -73.22 10.10
C ASP A 522 -186.34 -73.84 11.02
N ARG A 523 -186.75 -73.11 12.08
CA ARG A 523 -187.87 -73.47 12.98
C ARG A 523 -189.27 -73.17 12.44
N ARG A 524 -189.37 -72.75 11.17
CA ARG A 524 -190.63 -72.56 10.42
C ARG A 524 -190.70 -73.41 9.15
N LEU A 525 -189.66 -74.19 8.85
CA LEU A 525 -189.60 -75.17 7.76
C LEU A 525 -189.63 -76.64 8.24
N ALA A 526 -189.89 -76.84 9.55
CA ALA A 526 -190.12 -78.13 10.19
C ALA A 526 -191.34 -78.03 11.13
#